data_AF-A0A960DYB7-F1
#
_entry.id   AF-A0A960DYB7-F1
#
_cell.length_a   1.000
_cell.length_b   1.000
_cell.length_c   1.000
_cell.angle_alpha   90.00
_cell.angle_beta   90.00
_cell.angle_gamma   90.00
#
_symmetry.space_group_name_H-M   'P 1'
#
loop_
_entity.id
_entity.type
_entity.pdbx_description
1 polymer ?
#
loop_
_entity_poly.entity_id
_entity_poly.type
_entity_poly.pdbx_seq_one_letter_code
_entity_poly.pdbx_strand_id
1 'polypeptide(L)'
;MDLPPLPDTTILLVEVGSTAHGTGIPGGEDYDQLGVVVEPPDQVLGLDDRGFRTVMQRTQPEGVRSGPGDVDRTLHSLRRFIRLAASGNPSILMALWAPIDHATSEGKELQGLGEAFIGRHVVPRYRGYMQSQALRLLGTRGGSHGRRGGAGREELVDAHGYDTKYAMHCARLGFQCQELLTTGQLQLPVQGGPADWLRAVRRGEIDFDEWWTTVLRLDEQLAALERDDRFRPGPDRERIERWSIAAHRRIWQHIGEGA
;
A
#
# COMPACT_ATOMS: atom_id res chain seq x y z
N MET A 1 6.52 18.28 -15.05
CA MET A 1 5.83 19.41 -14.39
C MET A 1 6.23 19.43 -12.94
N ASP A 2 6.36 20.60 -12.32
CA ASP A 2 6.61 20.68 -10.88
C ASP A 2 5.38 20.22 -10.11
N LEU A 3 5.60 19.45 -9.04
CA LEU A 3 4.51 19.01 -8.18
C LEU A 3 3.95 20.22 -7.41
N PRO A 4 2.62 20.33 -7.27
CA PRO A 4 2.04 21.32 -6.38
C PRO A 4 2.57 21.14 -4.94
N PRO A 5 2.62 22.24 -4.15
CA PRO A 5 2.99 22.15 -2.74
C PRO A 5 2.00 21.25 -1.98
N LEU A 6 2.46 20.71 -0.85
CA LEU A 6 1.61 19.96 0.06
C LEU A 6 0.59 20.92 0.71
N PRO A 7 -0.66 20.50 0.93
CA PRO A 7 -1.56 21.22 1.83
C PRO A 7 -0.95 21.39 3.22
N ASP A 8 -1.16 22.54 3.86
CA ASP A 8 -0.59 22.85 5.18
C ASP A 8 -1.00 21.85 6.27
N THR A 9 -2.15 21.19 6.09
CA THR A 9 -2.68 20.18 7.00
C THR A 9 -2.23 18.76 6.67
N THR A 10 -1.20 18.60 5.82
CA THR A 10 -0.55 17.31 5.57
C THR A 10 0.20 16.88 6.83
N ILE A 11 -0.25 15.80 7.47
CA ILE A 11 0.35 15.30 8.70
C ILE A 11 1.42 14.24 8.45
N LEU A 12 1.33 13.55 7.31
CA LEU A 12 2.22 12.44 6.95
C LEU A 12 2.42 12.39 5.44
N LEU A 13 3.65 12.16 5.00
CA LEU A 13 4.04 11.82 3.64
C LEU A 13 5.10 10.72 3.73
N VAL A 14 4.85 9.60 3.05
CA VAL A 14 5.71 8.42 3.09
C VAL A 14 5.93 7.86 1.69
N GLU A 15 7.02 7.15 1.53
CA GLU A 15 7.36 6.44 0.30
C GLU A 15 6.67 5.05 0.25
N VAL A 16 5.91 4.76 -0.80
CA VAL A 16 5.09 3.52 -0.93
C VAL A 16 5.35 2.71 -2.20
N GLY A 17 6.45 3.00 -2.90
CA GLY A 17 6.84 2.41 -4.19
C GLY A 17 7.79 1.20 -4.12
N SER A 18 8.29 0.74 -5.27
CA SER A 18 9.20 -0.43 -5.33
C SER A 18 10.53 -0.23 -4.60
N THR A 19 10.96 1.03 -4.42
CA THR A 19 12.10 1.44 -3.60
C THR A 19 11.83 1.19 -2.11
N ALA A 20 10.68 1.61 -1.56
CA ALA A 20 10.24 1.26 -0.21
C ALA A 20 10.11 -0.26 0.02
N HIS A 21 9.97 -1.04 -1.05
CA HIS A 21 9.99 -2.51 -0.99
C HIS A 21 11.34 -3.16 -1.23
N GLY A 22 12.40 -2.39 -1.48
CA GLY A 22 13.75 -2.93 -1.68
C GLY A 22 13.80 -3.89 -2.87
N THR A 23 12.82 -3.76 -3.76
CA THR A 23 12.68 -4.52 -5.02
C THR A 23 13.16 -3.69 -6.21
N GLY A 24 13.73 -2.52 -5.90
CA GLY A 24 14.12 -1.58 -6.90
C GLY A 24 15.38 -1.98 -7.64
N ILE A 25 15.37 -1.84 -8.96
CA ILE A 25 16.57 -2.04 -9.77
C ILE A 25 17.33 -0.71 -9.87
N PRO A 26 18.67 -0.69 -9.72
CA PRO A 26 19.46 0.53 -9.86
C PRO A 26 19.15 1.28 -11.17
N GLY A 27 18.80 2.57 -11.07
CA GLY A 27 18.60 3.48 -12.20
C GLY A 27 17.22 3.46 -12.88
N GLY A 28 16.21 2.79 -12.31
CA GLY A 28 14.96 2.46 -13.01
C GLY A 28 13.63 2.91 -12.38
N GLU A 29 13.63 3.62 -11.26
CA GLU A 29 12.46 3.63 -10.36
C GLU A 29 11.75 4.99 -10.31
N ASP A 30 10.42 4.94 -10.46
CA ASP A 30 9.49 5.98 -10.07
C ASP A 30 9.46 6.13 -8.53
N TYR A 31 9.22 7.35 -8.07
CA TYR A 31 9.12 7.65 -6.65
C TYR A 31 7.66 7.86 -6.25
N ASP A 32 7.06 6.81 -5.69
CA ASP A 32 5.67 6.85 -5.24
C ASP A 32 5.55 7.36 -3.81
N GLN A 33 4.72 8.37 -3.62
CA GLN A 33 4.42 8.94 -2.30
C GLN A 33 2.94 8.77 -1.94
N LEU A 34 2.68 8.48 -0.67
CA LEU A 34 1.35 8.56 -0.07
C LEU A 34 1.34 9.61 1.03
N GLY A 35 0.42 10.55 0.93
CA GLY A 35 0.22 11.59 1.93
C GLY A 35 -1.13 11.46 2.65
N VAL A 36 -1.15 11.91 3.91
CA VAL A 36 -2.36 11.99 4.74
C VAL A 36 -2.59 13.44 5.13
N VAL A 37 -3.75 13.96 4.76
CA VAL A 37 -4.15 15.35 4.95
C VAL A 37 -5.35 15.40 5.88
N VAL A 38 -5.27 16.24 6.91
CA VAL A 38 -6.42 16.47 7.80
C VAL A 38 -7.33 17.50 7.15
N GLU A 39 -8.57 17.08 6.91
CA GLU A 39 -9.59 17.92 6.31
C GLU A 39 -9.93 19.12 7.21
N PRO A 40 -10.06 20.35 6.68
CA PRO A 40 -10.57 21.49 7.45
C PRO A 40 -12.06 21.31 7.83
N PRO A 41 -12.56 22.06 8.83
CA PRO A 41 -13.93 21.88 9.36
C PRO A 41 -15.03 21.97 8.31
N ASP A 42 -14.92 22.89 7.35
CA ASP A 42 -15.86 23.11 6.25
C ASP A 42 -15.93 21.90 5.30
N GLN A 43 -14.83 21.17 5.11
CA GLN A 43 -14.81 19.95 4.29
C GLN A 43 -15.32 18.70 5.03
N VAL A 44 -15.42 18.75 6.36
CA VAL A 44 -15.95 17.64 7.17
C VAL A 44 -17.42 17.85 7.54
N LEU A 45 -17.80 19.09 7.86
CA LEU A 45 -19.11 19.47 8.40
C LEU A 45 -19.94 20.30 7.42
N GLY A 46 -19.34 20.83 6.36
CA GLY A 46 -20.04 21.63 5.35
C GLY A 46 -20.95 20.80 4.45
N LEU A 47 -21.68 21.51 3.60
CA LEU A 47 -22.73 20.94 2.74
C LEU A 47 -22.21 20.40 1.40
N ASP A 48 -20.91 20.52 1.09
CA ASP A 48 -20.34 19.88 -0.09
C ASP A 48 -20.14 18.38 0.17
N ASP A 49 -21.03 17.57 -0.40
CA ASP A 49 -21.00 16.10 -0.31
C ASP A 49 -19.67 15.48 -0.78
N ARG A 50 -18.84 16.22 -1.53
CA ARG A 50 -17.54 15.74 -2.02
C ARG A 50 -16.49 15.73 -0.92
N GLY A 51 -16.53 16.68 0.02
CA GLY A 51 -15.47 16.92 1.01
C GLY A 51 -14.05 16.96 0.40
N PHE A 52 -13.05 16.54 1.18
CA PHE A 52 -11.68 16.36 0.66
C PHE A 52 -11.60 15.17 -0.29
N ARG A 53 -11.37 15.43 -1.58
CA ARG A 53 -11.15 14.38 -2.59
C ARG A 53 -9.72 13.90 -2.55
N THR A 54 -9.50 12.61 -2.82
CA THR A 54 -8.13 12.11 -3.05
C THR A 54 -7.53 12.83 -4.25
N VAL A 55 -6.34 13.39 -4.04
CA VAL A 55 -5.60 14.14 -5.06
C VAL A 55 -4.43 13.29 -5.52
N MET A 56 -4.28 13.11 -6.83
CA MET A 56 -3.10 12.50 -7.43
C MET A 56 -2.29 13.62 -8.11
N GLN A 57 -1.03 13.76 -7.73
CA GLN A 57 -0.10 14.74 -8.28
C GLN A 57 1.04 13.95 -8.94
N ARG A 58 1.33 14.24 -10.20
CA ARG A 58 2.32 13.50 -11.00
C ARG A 58 3.24 14.48 -11.71
N THR A 59 4.53 14.15 -11.84
CA THR A 59 5.46 14.92 -12.67
C THR A 59 5.22 14.69 -14.17
N GLN A 60 4.66 13.53 -14.52
CA GLN A 60 4.23 13.15 -15.86
C GLN A 60 2.75 13.44 -16.12
N PRO A 61 2.36 13.67 -17.39
CA PRO A 61 0.95 13.76 -17.78
C PRO A 61 0.15 12.48 -17.46
N GLU A 62 -1.16 12.64 -17.29
CA GLU A 62 -2.06 11.50 -17.07
C GLU A 62 -2.00 10.52 -18.26
N GLY A 63 -1.94 9.21 -17.95
CA GLY A 63 -1.82 8.14 -18.95
C GLY A 63 -0.39 7.85 -19.41
N VAL A 64 0.59 8.68 -19.06
CA VAL A 64 2.01 8.43 -19.36
C VAL A 64 2.63 7.60 -18.23
N ARG A 65 3.47 6.62 -18.61
CA ARG A 65 4.22 5.77 -17.65
C ARG A 65 5.34 6.60 -17.02
N SER A 66 5.40 6.59 -15.69
CA SER A 66 6.47 7.23 -14.92
C SER A 66 7.79 6.47 -15.10
N GLY A 67 8.90 7.22 -15.14
CA GLY A 67 10.25 6.70 -15.25
C GLY A 67 11.16 7.19 -14.11
N PRO A 68 12.48 6.94 -14.23
CA PRO A 68 13.45 7.34 -13.22
C PRO A 68 13.42 8.85 -12.93
N GLY A 69 13.23 9.20 -11.66
CA GLY A 69 13.17 10.59 -11.21
C GLY A 69 11.78 11.24 -11.32
N ASP A 70 10.79 10.53 -11.84
CA ASP A 70 9.39 10.96 -11.77
C ASP A 70 8.80 10.69 -10.38
N VAL A 71 7.87 11.55 -9.96
CA VAL A 71 7.21 11.45 -8.67
C VAL A 71 5.70 11.34 -8.87
N ASP A 72 5.11 10.29 -8.29
CA ASP A 72 3.67 10.06 -8.25
C ASP A 72 3.21 10.14 -6.79
N ARG A 73 2.52 11.22 -6.43
CA ARG A 73 2.03 11.48 -5.08
C ARG A 73 0.52 11.34 -5.00
N THR A 74 0.04 10.51 -4.08
CA THR A 74 -1.39 10.38 -3.76
C THR A 74 -1.69 10.92 -2.37
N LEU A 75 -2.55 11.93 -2.28
CA LEU A 75 -2.99 12.53 -1.01
C LEU A 75 -4.37 12.00 -0.63
N HIS A 76 -4.47 11.38 0.54
CA HIS A 76 -5.73 10.96 1.15
C HIS A 76 -6.14 11.89 2.28
N SER A 77 -7.45 12.14 2.36
CA SER A 77 -8.04 12.69 3.58
C SER A 77 -7.80 11.73 4.75
N LEU A 78 -7.64 12.25 5.97
CA LEU A 78 -7.41 11.42 7.15
C LEU A 78 -8.57 10.44 7.35
N ARG A 79 -9.82 10.90 7.21
CA ARG A 79 -11.01 10.05 7.36
C ARG A 79 -11.04 8.92 6.32
N ARG A 80 -10.61 9.19 5.08
CA ARG A 80 -10.53 8.16 4.04
C ARG A 80 -9.39 7.18 4.33
N PHE A 81 -8.22 7.69 4.70
CA PHE A 81 -7.06 6.87 5.06
C PHE A 81 -7.41 5.86 6.16
N ILE A 82 -7.95 6.33 7.30
CA ILE A 82 -8.28 5.45 8.43
C ILE A 82 -9.35 4.42 8.06
N ARG A 83 -10.35 4.78 7.24
CA ARG A 83 -11.40 3.84 6.79
C ARG A 83 -10.82 2.75 5.90
N LEU A 84 -9.93 3.12 4.96
CA LEU A 84 -9.30 2.15 4.07
C LEU A 84 -8.32 1.24 4.83
N ALA A 85 -7.50 1.82 5.72
CA ALA A 85 -6.60 1.07 6.59
C ALA A 85 -7.38 0.08 7.48
N ALA A 86 -8.42 0.54 8.17
CA ALA A 86 -9.29 -0.29 9.02
C ALA A 86 -10.16 -1.29 8.24
N SER A 87 -10.21 -1.18 6.90
CA SER A 87 -10.81 -2.18 6.03
C SER A 87 -9.82 -3.25 5.59
N GLY A 88 -8.55 -3.17 6.01
CA GLY A 88 -7.50 -4.09 5.64
C GLY A 88 -6.86 -3.84 4.28
N ASN A 89 -6.92 -2.62 3.73
CA ASN A 89 -6.36 -2.34 2.40
C ASN A 89 -4.81 -2.39 2.43
N PRO A 90 -4.17 -3.33 1.70
CA PRO A 90 -2.71 -3.50 1.73
C PRO A 90 -1.93 -2.25 1.35
N SER A 91 -2.38 -1.55 0.31
CA SER A 91 -1.71 -0.35 -0.23
C SER A 91 -1.78 0.85 0.71
N ILE A 92 -2.75 0.86 1.63
CA ILE A 92 -2.90 1.93 2.62
C ILE A 92 -2.20 1.56 3.92
N LEU A 93 -2.35 0.32 4.37
CA LEU A 93 -1.75 -0.15 5.63
C LEU A 93 -0.23 0.01 5.66
N MET A 94 0.44 -0.26 4.54
CA MET A 94 1.90 -0.13 4.45
C MET A 94 2.43 1.26 4.84
N ALA A 95 1.64 2.33 4.64
CA ALA A 95 2.05 3.69 4.98
C ALA A 95 2.32 3.88 6.49
N LEU A 96 1.75 3.01 7.34
CA LEU A 96 1.94 3.03 8.79
C LEU A 96 3.36 2.60 9.21
N TRP A 97 4.10 1.93 8.32
CA TRP A 97 5.48 1.47 8.55
C TRP A 97 6.46 1.93 7.48
N ALA A 98 6.00 2.74 6.52
CA ALA A 98 6.82 3.21 5.42
C ALA A 98 7.82 4.31 5.86
N PRO A 99 8.96 4.44 5.17
CA PRO A 99 9.89 5.54 5.39
C PRO A 99 9.20 6.89 5.28
N ILE A 100 9.48 7.78 6.23
CA ILE A 100 8.89 9.12 6.31
C ILE A 100 9.70 10.10 5.47
N ASP A 101 9.02 10.78 4.55
CA ASP A 101 9.54 11.97 3.87
C ASP A 101 9.18 13.24 4.64
N HIS A 102 7.96 13.27 5.19
CA HIS A 102 7.46 14.37 6.01
C HIS A 102 6.48 13.84 7.07
N ALA A 103 6.62 14.29 8.31
CA ALA A 103 5.65 14.00 9.37
C ALA A 103 5.61 15.10 10.43
N THR A 104 4.39 15.46 10.84
CA THR A 104 4.14 16.21 12.07
C THR A 104 4.11 15.28 13.29
N SER A 105 3.85 15.82 14.48
CA SER A 105 3.54 15.02 15.68
C SER A 105 2.41 14.03 15.42
N GLU A 106 1.31 14.50 14.83
CA GLU A 106 0.14 13.70 14.48
C GLU A 106 0.48 12.61 13.46
N GLY A 107 1.33 12.89 12.47
CA GLY A 107 1.78 11.87 11.53
C GLY A 107 2.54 10.72 12.19
N LYS A 108 3.41 11.04 13.16
CA LYS A 108 4.15 10.03 13.94
C LYS A 108 3.22 9.25 14.86
N GLU A 109 2.25 9.91 15.48
CA GLU A 109 1.20 9.23 16.26
C GLU A 109 0.37 8.28 15.38
N LEU A 110 0.06 8.67 14.14
CA LEU A 110 -0.65 7.82 13.18
C LEU A 110 0.14 6.55 12.85
N GLN A 111 1.45 6.65 12.55
CA GLN A 111 2.28 5.46 12.36
C GLN A 111 2.36 4.61 13.64
N GLY A 112 2.44 5.24 14.81
CA GLY A 112 2.41 4.58 16.12
C GLY A 112 1.09 3.85 16.43
N LEU A 113 0.02 4.11 15.67
CA LEU A 113 -1.24 3.37 15.75
C LEU A 113 -1.28 2.12 14.87
N GLY A 114 -0.21 1.79 14.14
CA GLY A 114 -0.20 0.72 13.13
C GLY A 114 -0.86 -0.59 13.59
N GLU A 115 -0.47 -1.10 14.76
CA GLU A 115 -1.00 -2.35 15.33
C GLU A 115 -2.52 -2.28 15.60
N ALA A 116 -3.07 -1.10 15.92
CA ALA A 116 -4.50 -0.92 16.17
C ALA A 116 -5.35 -1.23 14.92
N PHE A 117 -4.78 -1.16 13.72
CA PHE A 117 -5.46 -1.50 12.48
C PHE A 117 -5.47 -3.01 12.19
N ILE A 118 -4.81 -3.85 13.00
CA ILE A 118 -4.53 -5.24 12.65
C ILE A 118 -5.50 -6.22 13.32
N GLY A 119 -5.95 -7.18 12.52
CA GLY A 119 -6.76 -8.33 12.94
C GLY A 119 -7.05 -9.22 11.73
N ARG A 120 -7.59 -10.42 11.93
CA ARG A 120 -7.82 -11.40 10.85
C ARG A 120 -8.67 -10.89 9.68
N HIS A 121 -9.46 -9.83 9.87
CA HIS A 121 -10.17 -9.11 8.78
C HIS A 121 -9.26 -8.60 7.64
N VAL A 122 -7.94 -8.45 7.84
CA VAL A 122 -7.02 -8.05 6.77
C VAL A 122 -6.82 -9.17 5.75
N VAL A 123 -6.94 -10.43 6.17
CA VAL A 123 -6.61 -11.60 5.34
C VAL A 123 -7.44 -11.67 4.06
N PRO A 124 -8.79 -11.55 4.09
CA PRO A 124 -9.58 -11.59 2.86
C PRO A 124 -9.16 -10.56 1.83
N ARG A 125 -8.67 -9.38 2.26
CA ARG A 125 -8.22 -8.32 1.36
C ARG A 125 -6.89 -8.71 0.73
N TYR A 126 -5.86 -8.96 1.54
CA TYR A 126 -4.54 -9.38 1.04
C TYR A 126 -4.64 -10.61 0.14
N ARG A 127 -5.36 -11.64 0.59
CA ARG A 127 -5.60 -12.88 -0.16
C ARG A 127 -6.35 -12.63 -1.45
N GLY A 128 -7.42 -11.82 -1.44
CA GLY A 128 -8.18 -11.46 -2.63
C GLY A 128 -7.36 -10.69 -3.67
N TYR A 129 -6.52 -9.75 -3.23
CA TYR A 129 -5.58 -9.06 -4.14
C TYR A 129 -4.55 -10.03 -4.72
N MET A 130 -3.94 -10.88 -3.88
CA MET A 130 -2.96 -11.89 -4.31
C MET A 130 -3.56 -12.84 -5.37
N GLN A 131 -4.72 -13.43 -5.07
CA GLN A 131 -5.45 -14.32 -5.99
C GLN A 131 -5.81 -13.61 -7.29
N SER A 132 -6.30 -12.37 -7.22
CA SER A 132 -6.63 -11.61 -8.44
C SER A 132 -5.40 -11.33 -9.30
N GLN A 133 -4.23 -11.09 -8.70
CA GLN A 133 -2.99 -10.90 -9.44
C GLN A 133 -2.52 -12.22 -10.06
N ALA A 134 -2.61 -13.33 -9.32
CA ALA A 134 -2.24 -14.64 -9.82
C ALA A 134 -3.13 -15.11 -11.00
N LEU A 135 -4.45 -14.93 -10.91
CA LEU A 135 -5.37 -15.28 -12.00
C LEU A 135 -5.08 -14.48 -13.29
N ARG A 136 -4.63 -13.23 -13.16
CA ARG A 136 -4.18 -12.44 -14.31
C ARG A 136 -2.93 -13.04 -14.93
N LEU A 137 -1.91 -13.37 -14.13
CA LEU A 137 -0.69 -14.03 -14.63
C LEU A 137 -0.99 -15.35 -15.34
N LEU A 138 -1.93 -16.13 -14.81
CA LEU A 138 -2.42 -17.38 -15.42
C LEU A 138 -3.22 -17.16 -16.72
N GLY A 139 -3.57 -15.91 -17.06
CA GLY A 139 -4.39 -15.60 -18.23
C GLY A 139 -5.86 -16.02 -18.10
N THR A 140 -6.32 -16.36 -16.90
CA THR A 140 -7.70 -16.81 -16.62
C THR A 140 -8.62 -15.65 -16.25
N ARG A 141 -8.06 -14.47 -15.98
CA ARG A 141 -8.78 -13.22 -15.75
C ARG A 141 -8.20 -12.13 -16.65
N GLY A 142 -9.08 -11.34 -17.29
CA GLY A 142 -8.67 -10.23 -18.16
C GLY A 142 -7.81 -9.18 -17.44
N GLY A 143 -6.86 -8.59 -18.16
CA GLY A 143 -5.94 -7.56 -17.68
C GLY A 143 -4.67 -7.49 -18.51
N SER A 144 -3.85 -6.45 -18.30
CA SER A 144 -2.62 -6.20 -19.06
C SER A 144 -1.48 -7.17 -18.77
N HIS A 145 -1.48 -7.93 -17.67
CA HIS A 145 -0.29 -8.68 -17.20
C HIS A 145 -0.42 -10.21 -17.29
N GLY A 146 -1.17 -10.74 -18.26
CA GLY A 146 -1.34 -12.19 -18.41
C GLY A 146 -0.35 -12.85 -19.38
N ARG A 147 -0.15 -14.17 -19.22
CA ARG A 147 0.65 -15.03 -20.14
C ARG A 147 0.23 -14.96 -21.61
N ARG A 148 -0.98 -14.45 -21.89
CA ARG A 148 -1.50 -14.15 -23.22
C ARG A 148 -1.65 -12.64 -23.35
N GLY A 149 -0.59 -11.98 -23.81
CA GLY A 149 -0.56 -10.62 -24.37
C GLY A 149 -1.68 -9.68 -23.90
N GLY A 150 -1.53 -9.15 -22.70
CA GLY A 150 -2.08 -7.83 -22.38
C GLY A 150 -0.93 -6.82 -22.40
N ALA A 151 -1.23 -5.51 -22.36
CA ALA A 151 -0.26 -4.41 -22.38
C ALA A 151 0.69 -4.33 -21.15
N GLY A 152 1.24 -5.45 -20.70
CA GLY A 152 2.07 -5.62 -19.53
C GLY A 152 3.44 -6.11 -19.97
N ARG A 153 4.44 -5.23 -19.83
CA ARG A 153 5.88 -5.49 -19.89
C ARG A 153 6.28 -6.72 -20.73
N GLU A 154 6.01 -6.65 -22.04
CA GLU A 154 6.37 -7.70 -23.01
C GLU A 154 7.85 -8.09 -22.88
N GLU A 155 8.72 -7.11 -22.62
CA GLU A 155 10.14 -7.28 -22.31
C GLU A 155 10.46 -8.34 -21.24
N LEU A 156 9.67 -8.43 -20.17
CA LEU A 156 9.90 -9.42 -19.09
C LEU A 156 9.33 -10.78 -19.47
N VAL A 157 8.20 -10.80 -20.18
CA VAL A 157 7.58 -12.04 -20.65
C VAL A 157 8.47 -12.70 -21.70
N ASP A 158 9.06 -11.93 -22.61
CA ASP A 158 9.98 -12.42 -23.62
C ASP A 158 11.28 -12.95 -23.01
N ALA A 159 11.79 -12.28 -21.95
CA ALA A 159 13.02 -12.69 -21.28
C ALA A 159 12.86 -13.90 -20.34
N HIS A 160 11.73 -14.01 -19.63
CA HIS A 160 11.55 -14.96 -18.52
C HIS A 160 10.31 -15.86 -18.63
N GLY A 161 9.51 -15.71 -19.69
CA GLY A 161 8.27 -16.46 -19.90
C GLY A 161 7.05 -15.97 -19.11
N TYR A 162 7.19 -14.95 -18.25
CA TYR A 162 6.11 -14.30 -17.49
C TYR A 162 6.56 -12.94 -16.91
N ASP A 163 5.61 -12.09 -16.48
CA ASP A 163 5.91 -10.79 -15.85
C ASP A 163 6.45 -10.98 -14.42
N THR A 164 7.77 -11.09 -14.29
CA THR A 164 8.49 -11.34 -13.02
C THR A 164 8.28 -10.25 -11.96
N LYS A 165 8.14 -8.98 -12.37
CA LYS A 165 7.82 -7.87 -11.43
C LYS A 165 6.40 -8.03 -10.88
N TYR A 166 5.44 -8.36 -11.73
CA TYR A 166 4.05 -8.58 -11.30
C TYR A 166 3.89 -9.84 -10.43
N ALA A 167 4.60 -10.92 -10.78
CA ALA A 167 4.66 -12.15 -10.00
C ALA A 167 5.26 -11.95 -8.59
N MET A 168 6.33 -11.15 -8.49
CA MET A 168 6.89 -10.74 -7.20
C MET A 168 5.86 -9.95 -6.37
N HIS A 169 5.19 -8.95 -6.97
CA HIS A 169 4.16 -8.19 -6.26
C HIS A 169 3.01 -9.06 -5.73
N CYS A 170 2.61 -10.08 -6.50
CA CYS A 170 1.61 -11.06 -6.10
C CYS A 170 2.03 -11.81 -4.84
N ALA A 171 3.19 -12.46 -4.86
CA ALA A 171 3.65 -13.25 -3.71
C ALA A 171 3.98 -12.38 -2.49
N ARG A 172 4.45 -11.14 -2.70
CA ARG A 172 4.71 -10.18 -1.62
C ARG A 172 3.49 -9.92 -0.75
N LEU A 173 2.28 -9.86 -1.33
CA LEU A 173 1.03 -9.71 -0.57
C LEU A 173 0.84 -10.86 0.43
N GLY A 174 1.16 -12.09 0.01
CA GLY A 174 1.09 -13.27 0.88
C GLY A 174 2.02 -13.15 2.08
N PHE A 175 3.31 -12.90 1.82
CA PHE A 175 4.32 -12.75 2.86
C PHE A 175 4.02 -11.59 3.81
N GLN A 176 3.63 -10.42 3.27
CA GLN A 176 3.31 -9.26 4.10
C GLN A 176 2.07 -9.52 4.97
N CYS A 177 1.05 -10.21 4.47
CA CYS A 177 -0.12 -10.53 5.28
C CYS A 177 0.24 -11.46 6.46
N GLN A 178 1.15 -12.42 6.23
CA GLN A 178 1.65 -13.30 7.29
C GLN A 178 2.44 -12.51 8.34
N GLU A 179 3.40 -11.69 7.91
CA GLU A 179 4.19 -10.82 8.80
C GLU A 179 3.26 -9.91 9.61
N LEU A 180 2.31 -9.26 8.94
CA LEU A 180 1.40 -8.30 9.57
C LEU A 180 0.57 -8.94 10.68
N LEU A 181 -0.02 -10.11 10.43
CA LEU A 181 -0.80 -10.80 11.46
C LEU A 181 0.04 -11.35 12.60
N THR A 182 1.23 -11.89 12.29
CA THR A 182 2.04 -12.59 13.29
C THR A 182 2.86 -11.65 14.16
N THR A 183 3.22 -10.47 13.65
CA THR A 183 4.08 -9.50 14.35
C THR A 183 3.34 -8.22 14.75
N GLY A 184 2.18 -7.94 14.15
CA GLY A 184 1.45 -6.68 14.33
C GLY A 184 2.07 -5.49 13.59
N GLN A 185 3.11 -5.72 12.78
CA GLN A 185 3.86 -4.68 12.07
C GLN A 185 4.27 -5.15 10.66
N LEU A 186 4.71 -4.22 9.81
CA LEU A 186 5.37 -4.56 8.55
C LEU A 186 6.82 -4.07 8.57
N GLN A 187 7.73 -4.87 8.05
CA GLN A 187 9.05 -4.39 7.69
C GLN A 187 9.07 -4.00 6.22
N LEU A 188 9.49 -2.77 5.96
CA LEU A 188 9.59 -2.19 4.62
C LEU A 188 11.05 -1.74 4.42
N PRO A 189 11.83 -2.43 3.57
CA PRO A 189 11.43 -3.56 2.72
C PRO A 189 11.24 -4.88 3.48
N VAL A 190 10.59 -5.86 2.85
CA VAL A 190 10.48 -7.24 3.40
C VAL A 190 11.89 -7.76 3.72
N GLN A 191 12.02 -8.50 4.82
CA GLN A 191 13.32 -9.00 5.33
C GLN A 191 13.42 -10.53 5.31
N GLY A 192 14.64 -11.05 5.46
CA GLY A 192 14.94 -12.47 5.60
C GLY A 192 14.64 -13.32 4.36
N GLY A 193 14.38 -14.62 4.58
CA GLY A 193 14.12 -15.59 3.51
C GLY A 193 13.03 -15.16 2.50
N PRO A 194 11.88 -14.60 2.93
CA PRO A 194 10.89 -14.05 2.00
C PRO A 194 11.45 -12.97 1.07
N ALA A 195 12.31 -12.08 1.58
CA ALA A 195 12.91 -11.02 0.78
C ALA A 195 13.84 -11.58 -0.30
N ASP A 196 14.68 -12.54 0.06
CA ASP A 196 15.61 -13.18 -0.87
C ASP A 196 14.87 -13.93 -1.98
N TRP A 197 13.81 -14.65 -1.62
CA TRP A 197 12.96 -15.33 -2.60
C TRP A 197 12.22 -14.34 -3.52
N LEU A 198 11.68 -13.23 -2.99
CA LEU A 198 11.03 -12.19 -3.80
C LEU A 198 12.01 -11.53 -4.79
N ARG A 199 13.27 -11.31 -4.38
CA ARG A 199 14.33 -10.81 -5.27
C ARG A 199 14.68 -11.84 -6.36
N ALA A 200 14.74 -13.13 -6.02
CA ALA A 200 14.96 -14.20 -7.00
C ALA A 200 13.84 -14.24 -8.06
N VAL A 201 12.57 -14.14 -7.63
CA VAL A 201 11.43 -14.00 -8.58
C VAL A 201 11.61 -12.75 -9.45
N ARG A 202 11.95 -11.60 -8.86
CA ARG A 202 12.12 -10.34 -9.60
C ARG A 202 13.22 -10.41 -10.66
N ARG A 203 14.28 -11.18 -10.41
CA ARG A 203 15.40 -11.44 -11.33
C ARG A 203 15.13 -12.55 -12.36
N GLY A 204 13.99 -13.24 -12.26
CA GLY A 204 13.64 -14.36 -13.14
C GLY A 204 14.41 -15.64 -12.85
N GLU A 205 14.91 -15.81 -11.62
CA GLU A 205 15.64 -17.00 -11.16
C GLU A 205 14.71 -18.11 -10.68
N ILE A 206 13.42 -17.81 -10.50
CA ILE A 206 12.39 -18.76 -10.07
C ILE A 206 11.51 -19.09 -11.28
N ASP A 207 11.34 -20.38 -11.55
CA ASP A 207 10.46 -20.85 -12.62
C ASP A 207 8.99 -20.58 -12.28
N PHE A 208 8.17 -20.41 -13.33
CA PHE A 208 6.75 -20.09 -13.16
C PHE A 208 6.01 -21.12 -12.30
N ASP A 209 6.28 -22.42 -12.48
CA ASP A 209 5.60 -23.48 -11.75
C ASP A 209 6.01 -23.53 -10.27
N GLU A 210 7.27 -23.18 -9.96
CA GLU A 210 7.75 -23.02 -8.58
C GLU A 210 7.12 -21.79 -7.91
N TRP A 211 7.07 -20.66 -8.63
CA TRP A 211 6.36 -19.46 -8.17
C TRP A 211 4.89 -19.79 -7.87
N TRP A 212 4.22 -20.50 -8.77
CA TRP A 212 2.81 -20.85 -8.62
C TRP A 212 2.58 -21.79 -7.43
N THR A 213 3.43 -22.80 -7.25
CA THR A 213 3.41 -23.67 -6.08
C THR A 213 3.55 -22.88 -4.78
N THR A 214 4.43 -21.89 -4.75
CA THR A 214 4.62 -21.01 -3.60
C THR A 214 3.39 -20.13 -3.33
N VAL A 215 2.76 -19.58 -4.36
CA VAL A 215 1.52 -18.78 -4.22
C VAL A 215 0.37 -19.63 -3.68
N LEU A 216 0.22 -20.88 -4.13
CA LEU A 216 -0.78 -21.81 -3.59
C LEU A 216 -0.54 -22.11 -2.10
N ARG A 217 0.72 -22.34 -1.71
CA ARG A 217 1.09 -22.53 -0.30
C ARG A 217 0.77 -21.30 0.54
N LEU A 218 1.09 -20.10 0.04
CA LEU A 218 0.75 -18.84 0.72
C LEU A 218 -0.77 -18.71 0.87
N ASP A 219 -1.54 -19.04 -0.16
CA ASP A 219 -3.01 -18.99 -0.13
C ASP A 219 -3.61 -19.89 0.96
N GLU A 220 -3.12 -21.12 1.07
CA GLU A 220 -3.53 -22.08 2.09
C GLU A 220 -3.18 -21.58 3.50
N GLN A 221 -1.95 -21.07 3.68
CA GLN A 221 -1.50 -20.53 4.95
C GLN A 221 -2.34 -19.31 5.38
N LEU A 222 -2.67 -18.41 4.45
CA LEU A 222 -3.57 -17.29 4.72
C LEU A 222 -4.98 -17.77 5.09
N ALA A 223 -5.51 -18.77 4.40
CA ALA A 223 -6.81 -19.35 4.74
C ALA A 223 -6.82 -19.95 6.15
N ALA A 224 -5.70 -20.51 6.63
CA ALA A 224 -5.56 -20.97 8.00
C ALA A 224 -5.54 -19.79 9.00
N LEU A 225 -4.73 -18.76 8.72
CA LEU A 225 -4.63 -17.56 9.57
C LEU A 225 -5.96 -16.80 9.71
N GLU A 226 -6.79 -16.77 8.66
CA GLU A 226 -8.12 -16.15 8.70
C GLU A 226 -9.03 -16.79 9.76
N ARG A 227 -8.86 -18.09 10.02
CA ARG A 227 -9.69 -18.89 10.94
C ARG A 227 -9.10 -18.99 12.35
N ASP A 228 -7.87 -18.53 12.53
CA ASP A 228 -7.16 -18.60 13.80
C ASP A 228 -7.71 -17.54 14.78
N ASP A 229 -8.33 -18.02 15.86
CA ASP A 229 -9.01 -17.21 16.88
C ASP A 229 -8.05 -16.62 17.91
N ARG A 230 -6.75 -16.95 17.84
CA ARG A 230 -5.70 -16.27 18.60
C ARG A 230 -5.47 -14.84 18.13
N PHE A 231 -5.83 -14.51 16.89
CA PHE A 231 -5.76 -13.14 16.35
C PHE A 231 -7.08 -12.39 16.56
N ARG A 232 -6.98 -11.07 16.81
CA ARG A 232 -8.15 -10.20 16.95
C ARG A 232 -9.02 -10.27 15.68
N PRO A 233 -10.36 -10.24 15.80
CA PRO A 233 -11.23 -10.34 14.64
C PRO A 233 -11.11 -9.15 13.68
N GLY A 234 -10.84 -7.96 14.21
CA GLY A 234 -10.83 -6.70 13.46
C GLY A 234 -9.96 -5.64 14.15
N PRO A 235 -9.95 -4.42 13.60
CA PRO A 235 -9.17 -3.32 14.16
C PRO A 235 -9.76 -2.83 15.48
N ASP A 236 -8.92 -2.21 16.32
CA ASP A 236 -9.32 -1.47 17.51
C ASP A 236 -9.93 -0.12 17.09
N ARG A 237 -11.21 -0.19 16.70
CA ARG A 237 -11.98 0.96 16.20
C ARG A 237 -12.02 2.10 17.21
N GLU A 238 -12.20 1.78 18.48
CA GLU A 238 -12.32 2.79 19.54
C GLU A 238 -11.01 3.59 19.67
N ARG A 239 -9.86 2.92 19.66
CA ARG A 239 -8.55 3.59 19.70
C ARG A 239 -8.30 4.45 18.46
N ILE A 240 -8.61 3.94 17.27
CA ILE A 240 -8.44 4.67 16.00
C ILE A 240 -9.35 5.91 15.97
N GLU A 241 -10.62 5.77 16.33
CA GLU A 241 -11.60 6.86 16.31
C GLU A 241 -11.27 7.94 17.34
N ARG A 242 -10.95 7.55 18.59
CA ARG A 242 -10.54 8.50 19.63
C ARG A 242 -9.34 9.35 19.19
N TRP A 243 -8.32 8.71 18.62
CA TRP A 243 -7.15 9.44 18.13
C TRP A 243 -7.51 10.33 16.93
N SER A 244 -8.29 9.84 15.97
CA SER A 244 -8.65 10.62 14.79
C SER A 244 -9.44 11.89 15.17
N ILE A 245 -10.40 11.77 16.10
CA ILE A 245 -11.16 12.92 16.61
C ILE A 245 -10.23 13.92 17.31
N ALA A 246 -9.31 13.44 18.15
CA ALA A 246 -8.35 14.30 18.84
C ALA A 246 -7.43 15.04 17.86
N ALA A 247 -6.91 14.34 16.84
CA ALA A 247 -6.04 14.92 15.82
C ALA A 247 -6.76 16.03 15.02
N HIS A 248 -8.00 15.79 14.58
CA HIS A 248 -8.80 16.83 13.91
C HIS A 248 -8.97 18.07 14.80
N ARG A 249 -9.37 17.88 16.07
CA ARG A 249 -9.58 19.01 17.00
C ARG A 249 -8.31 19.83 17.20
N ARG A 250 -7.16 19.19 17.40
CA ARG A 250 -5.88 19.89 17.54
C ARG A 250 -5.54 20.70 16.30
N ILE A 251 -5.65 20.10 15.12
CA ILE A 251 -5.29 20.78 13.86
C ILE A 251 -6.26 21.92 13.55
N TRP A 252 -7.56 21.74 13.79
CA TRP A 252 -8.56 22.78 13.56
C TRP A 252 -8.38 24.01 14.44
N GLN A 253 -7.88 23.83 15.67
CA GLN A 253 -7.53 24.98 16.54
C GLN A 253 -6.45 25.85 15.89
N HIS A 254 -5.45 25.26 15.24
CA HIS A 254 -4.35 25.99 14.61
C HIS A 254 -4.75 26.62 13.26
N ILE A 255 -5.67 26.00 12.51
CA ILE A 255 -6.19 26.60 11.26
C ILE A 255 -6.97 27.89 11.55
N GLY A 256 -7.73 27.92 12.65
CA GLY A 256 -8.57 29.07 13.01
C GLY A 256 -7.80 30.29 13.54
N GLU A 257 -6.53 30.15 13.90
CA GLU A 257 -5.69 31.25 14.41
C GLU A 257 -5.01 32.06 13.29
N GLY A 258 -5.08 31.60 12.04
CA GLY A 258 -4.47 32.25 10.87
C GLY A 258 -5.45 32.92 9.90
N ALA A 259 -6.74 33.00 10.25
CA ALA A 259 -7.80 33.59 9.42
C ALA A 259 -8.32 34.92 9.99
#